data_AF-A0AAE1B6A3-F1
#
_entry.id   AF-A0AAE1B6A3-F1
#
_cell.length_a   1.000
_cell.length_b   1.000
_cell.length_c   1.000
_cell.angle_alpha   90.00
_cell.angle_beta   90.00
_cell.angle_gamma   90.00
#
_symmetry.space_group_name_H-M   'P 1'
#
loop_
_entity.id
_entity.type
_entity.pdbx_description
1 polymer ?
#
loop_
_entity_poly.entity_id
_entity_poly.type
_entity_poly.pdbx_seq_one_letter_code
_entity_poly.pdbx_strand_id
1 'polypeptide(L)'
;MYYLYKIDFKFDVERNRTVLGVKHRKSPTAVFVHNFNQIYKLVVMTFLPYTTILLCSVFLAVHLNRTASWRLQNSGTKKDDKTFTANAKELRVAKTVLSIATAFLVLGTLGALRLLCSIIWPEFRPLGTYDKTFRIVGRVGYLFSITNSSVNFAIYYTLGTQFRRTVNDMFRFKPTLQK
;
A
#
# COMPACT_ATOMS: atom_id res chain seq x y z
N MET A 1 15.99 3.52 10.97
CA MET A 1 15.98 3.97 12.37
C MET A 1 17.21 3.45 13.12
N TYR A 2 17.58 2.18 13.00
CA TYR A 2 18.71 1.58 13.73
C TYR A 2 20.07 2.28 13.58
N TYR A 3 20.37 2.90 12.43
CA TYR A 3 21.64 3.62 12.20
C TYR A 3 21.78 4.96 12.93
N LEU A 4 20.69 5.50 13.49
CA LEU A 4 20.69 6.76 14.26
C LEU A 4 20.84 6.53 15.77
N TYR A 5 20.68 5.30 16.24
CA TYR A 5 20.60 4.98 17.65
C TYR A 5 21.75 4.07 18.04
N LYS A 6 22.51 4.46 19.08
CA LYS A 6 23.51 3.63 19.70
C LYS A 6 22.98 3.18 21.06
N ILE A 7 23.12 1.89 21.35
CA ILE A 7 22.87 1.34 22.67
C ILE A 7 23.99 1.84 23.59
N ASP A 8 23.63 2.47 24.70
CA ASP A 8 24.56 3.01 25.67
C ASP A 8 24.19 2.50 27.07
N PHE A 9 25.18 2.05 27.82
CA PHE A 9 24.98 1.61 29.20
C PHE A 9 25.28 2.79 30.11
N LYS A 10 24.28 3.22 30.89
CA LYS A 10 24.48 4.26 31.91
C LYS A 10 24.26 3.65 33.27
N PHE A 11 25.22 3.80 34.16
CA PHE A 11 25.04 3.44 35.57
C PHE A 11 24.22 4.52 36.25
N ASP A 12 23.07 4.13 36.81
CA ASP A 12 22.19 5.00 37.58
C ASP A 12 22.59 4.88 39.06
N VAL A 13 23.28 5.90 39.57
CA VAL A 13 23.85 5.93 40.93
C VAL A 13 22.76 5.91 42.00
N GLU A 14 21.62 6.56 41.75
CA GLU A 14 20.51 6.62 42.71
C GLU A 14 19.78 5.28 42.86
N ARG A 15 19.76 4.47 41.80
CA ARG A 15 19.10 3.16 41.77
C ARG A 15 20.06 1.98 41.81
N ASN A 16 21.37 2.24 41.96
CA ASN A 16 22.46 1.27 41.98
C ASN A 16 22.34 0.19 40.88
N ARG A 17 21.98 0.59 39.66
CA ARG A 17 21.74 -0.33 38.55
C ARG A 17 22.20 0.23 37.22
N THR A 18 22.75 -0.64 36.37
CA THR A 18 23.06 -0.30 34.99
C THR A 18 21.78 -0.32 34.17
N VAL A 19 21.37 0.84 33.67
CA VAL A 19 20.23 0.95 32.75
C VAL A 19 20.71 0.96 31.31
N LEU A 20 20.07 0.12 30.50
CA LEU A 20 20.25 0.08 29.06
C LEU A 20 19.49 1.28 28.45
N GLY A 21 20.24 2.26 27.95
CA GLY A 21 19.72 3.44 27.29
C GLY A 21 19.93 3.39 25.79
N VAL A 22 19.13 4.16 25.06
CA VAL A 22 19.33 4.38 23.63
C VAL A 22 19.69 5.84 23.42
N LYS A 23 20.94 6.12 23.01
CA LYS A 23 21.38 7.48 22.68
C LYS A 23 21.38 7.71 21.18
N HIS A 24 21.00 8.92 20.79
CA HIS A 24 21.08 9.32 19.39
C HIS A 24 22.54 9.57 18.99
N ARG A 25 22.99 8.90 17.92
CA ARG A 25 24.30 9.11 17.31
C ARG A 25 24.28 10.39 16.47
N LYS A 26 24.87 11.48 16.97
CA LYS A 26 25.01 12.76 16.26
C LYS A 26 26.26 12.82 15.36
N SER A 27 26.69 11.70 14.77
CA SER A 27 27.82 11.74 13.84
C SER A 27 27.40 12.32 12.49
N PRO A 28 28.26 13.10 11.79
CA PRO A 28 27.96 13.65 10.47
C PRO A 28 27.52 12.56 9.48
N THR A 29 28.15 11.39 9.54
CA THR A 29 27.84 10.22 8.71
C THR A 29 26.42 9.68 8.97
N ALA A 30 25.95 9.67 10.22
CA ALA A 30 24.63 9.16 10.56
C ALA A 30 23.51 10.07 10.04
N VAL A 31 23.74 11.39 10.06
CA VAL A 31 22.83 12.39 9.50
C VAL A 31 22.77 12.26 7.97
N PHE A 32 23.92 12.11 7.31
CA PHE A 32 24.00 11.90 5.87
C PHE A 32 23.21 10.64 5.43
N VAL A 33 23.48 9.49 6.08
CA VAL A 33 22.79 8.23 5.78
C VAL A 33 21.28 8.34 6.03
N HIS A 34 20.86 9.06 7.07
CA HIS A 34 19.45 9.28 7.34
C HIS A 34 18.76 10.08 6.23
N ASN A 35 19.34 11.21 5.83
CA ASN A 35 18.80 12.06 4.77
C ASN A 35 18.75 11.31 3.45
N PHE A 36 19.82 10.59 3.09
CA PHE A 36 19.85 9.75 1.89
C PHE A 36 18.76 8.69 1.91
N ASN A 37 18.61 7.96 3.02
CA ASN A 37 17.54 6.98 3.17
C ASN A 37 16.14 7.61 3.11
N GLN A 38 15.95 8.83 3.65
CA GLN A 38 14.67 9.53 3.54
C GLN A 38 14.33 9.87 2.09
N ILE A 39 15.29 10.41 1.33
CA ILE A 39 15.13 10.72 -0.09
C ILE A 39 14.86 9.44 -0.90
N TYR A 40 15.64 8.39 -0.67
CA TYR A 40 15.44 7.09 -1.32
C TYR A 40 14.03 6.53 -1.07
N LYS A 41 13.56 6.58 0.17
CA LYS A 41 12.21 6.10 0.52
C LYS A 41 11.11 6.94 -0.12
N LEU A 42 11.30 8.26 -0.19
CA LEU A 42 10.34 9.15 -0.81
C LEU A 42 10.27 8.87 -2.33
N VAL A 43 11.40 8.96 -3.02
CA VAL A 43 11.44 8.92 -4.48
C VAL A 43 11.21 7.51 -4.99
N VAL A 44 12.03 6.55 -4.55
CA VAL A 44 12.08 5.21 -5.13
C VAL A 44 10.95 4.33 -4.60
N MET A 45 10.74 4.33 -3.28
CA MET A 45 9.76 3.45 -2.65
C MET A 45 8.34 4.01 -2.63
N THR A 46 8.15 5.32 -2.80
CA THR A 46 6.81 5.94 -2.74
C THR A 46 6.41 6.55 -4.07
N PHE A 47 7.12 7.55 -4.59
CA PHE A 47 6.69 8.25 -5.80
C PHE A 47 6.62 7.34 -7.03
N LEU A 48 7.66 6.59 -7.35
CA LEU A 48 7.69 5.71 -8.53
C LEU A 48 6.53 4.67 -8.58
N PRO A 49 6.26 3.89 -7.52
CA PRO A 49 5.14 2.95 -7.55
C PRO A 49 3.79 3.66 -7.61
N TYR A 50 3.62 4.79 -6.90
CA TYR A 50 2.36 5.53 -6.94
C TYR A 50 2.06 6.09 -8.32
N THR A 51 3.05 6.72 -8.97
CA THR A 51 2.85 7.27 -10.32
C THR A 51 2.59 6.16 -11.32
N THR A 52 3.31 5.03 -11.21
CA THR A 52 3.10 3.87 -12.08
C THR A 52 1.71 3.28 -11.92
N ILE A 53 1.24 3.09 -10.68
CA ILE A 53 -0.10 2.55 -10.38
C ILE A 53 -1.19 3.52 -10.86
N LEU A 54 -1.01 4.83 -10.64
CA LEU A 54 -1.96 5.84 -11.12
C LEU A 54 -2.05 5.85 -12.65
N LEU A 55 -0.92 5.90 -13.35
CA LEU A 55 -0.88 5.87 -14.81
C LEU A 55 -1.53 4.60 -15.32
N CYS A 56 -1.13 3.43 -14.81
CA CYS A 56 -1.69 2.15 -15.22
C CYS A 56 -3.21 2.07 -14.97
N SER A 57 -3.67 2.58 -13.82
CA SER A 57 -5.11 2.62 -13.49
C SER A 57 -5.90 3.52 -14.43
N VAL A 58 -5.36 4.69 -14.77
CA VAL A 58 -5.98 5.62 -15.74
C VAL A 58 -6.02 4.99 -17.12
N PHE A 59 -4.91 4.43 -17.60
CA PHE A 59 -4.85 3.74 -18.89
C PHE A 59 -5.87 2.59 -18.94
N LEU A 60 -5.94 1.77 -17.89
CA LEU A 60 -6.89 0.67 -17.80
C LEU A 60 -8.33 1.16 -17.80
N ALA A 61 -8.65 2.21 -17.03
CA ALA A 61 -9.99 2.80 -16.99
C ALA A 61 -10.41 3.41 -18.33
N VAL A 62 -9.51 4.14 -19.00
CA VAL A 62 -9.75 4.71 -20.34
C VAL A 62 -9.96 3.60 -21.36
N HIS A 63 -9.10 2.58 -21.36
CA HIS A 63 -9.24 1.44 -22.25
C HIS A 63 -10.59 0.73 -22.02
N LEU A 64 -10.97 0.54 -20.75
CA LEU A 64 -12.24 -0.08 -20.39
C LEU A 64 -13.44 0.71 -20.90
N ASN A 65 -13.43 2.04 -20.73
CA ASN A 65 -14.49 2.92 -21.19
C ASN A 65 -14.55 2.98 -22.72
N ARG A 66 -13.41 3.04 -23.42
CA ARG A 66 -13.39 3.00 -24.89
C ARG A 66 -13.99 1.70 -25.41
N THR A 67 -13.60 0.57 -24.84
CA THR A 67 -14.14 -0.74 -25.21
C THR A 67 -15.63 -0.83 -24.87
N ALA A 68 -16.09 -0.25 -23.75
CA ALA A 68 -17.51 -0.18 -23.40
C ALA A 68 -18.32 0.69 -24.38
N SER A 69 -17.83 1.87 -24.74
CA SER A 69 -18.50 2.78 -25.69
C SER A 69 -18.55 2.21 -27.10
N TRP A 70 -17.47 1.57 -27.57
CA TRP A 70 -17.46 0.88 -28.86
C TRP A 70 -18.53 -0.23 -28.92
N ARG A 71 -18.73 -0.95 -27.81
CA ARG A 71 -19.79 -1.96 -27.71
C ARG A 71 -21.19 -1.35 -27.77
N LEU A 72 -21.40 -0.18 -27.16
CA LEU A 72 -22.70 0.50 -27.21
C LEU A 72 -23.07 0.89 -28.66
N GLN A 73 -22.08 1.37 -29.42
CA GLN A 73 -22.25 1.80 -30.81
C GLN A 73 -22.45 0.61 -31.78
N ASN A 74 -21.80 -0.53 -31.54
CA ASN A 74 -21.90 -1.72 -32.39
C ASN A 74 -22.95 -2.76 -31.92
N SER A 75 -23.82 -2.42 -30.97
CA SER A 75 -24.82 -3.34 -30.39
C SER A 75 -25.91 -3.81 -31.37
N GLY A 76 -25.93 -3.33 -32.61
CA GLY A 76 -26.85 -3.79 -33.66
C GLY A 76 -26.48 -5.11 -34.34
N THR A 77 -25.25 -5.60 -34.16
CA THR A 77 -24.79 -6.84 -34.81
C THR A 77 -24.91 -8.02 -33.84
N LYS A 78 -25.59 -9.10 -34.25
CA LYS A 78 -25.84 -10.33 -33.48
C LYS A 78 -24.59 -10.73 -32.66
N LYS A 79 -24.68 -10.64 -31.33
CA LYS A 79 -23.57 -10.95 -30.42
C LYS A 79 -23.36 -12.46 -30.42
N ASP A 80 -22.20 -12.90 -30.87
CA ASP A 80 -21.75 -14.29 -30.67
C ASP A 80 -21.49 -14.53 -29.17
N ASP A 81 -22.15 -15.52 -28.57
CA ASP A 81 -22.14 -15.79 -27.12
C ASP A 81 -20.72 -16.02 -26.56
N LYS A 82 -19.83 -16.57 -27.39
CA LYS A 82 -18.42 -16.78 -27.06
C LYS A 82 -17.68 -15.45 -26.87
N THR A 83 -17.96 -14.47 -27.72
CA THR A 83 -17.34 -13.15 -27.67
C THR A 83 -17.86 -12.36 -26.47
N PHE A 84 -19.15 -12.51 -26.12
CA PHE A 84 -19.72 -11.85 -24.94
C PHE A 84 -19.13 -12.38 -23.62
N THR A 85 -18.98 -13.70 -23.49
CA THR A 85 -18.44 -14.35 -22.28
C THR A 85 -16.96 -14.05 -22.06
N ALA A 86 -16.14 -14.07 -23.12
CA ALA A 86 -14.73 -13.68 -23.05
C ALA A 86 -14.57 -12.22 -22.58
N ASN A 87 -15.36 -11.31 -23.12
CA ASN A 87 -15.37 -9.89 -22.75
C ASN A 87 -15.79 -9.64 -21.29
N ALA A 88 -16.79 -10.36 -20.79
CA ALA A 88 -17.22 -10.26 -19.39
C ALA A 88 -16.11 -10.71 -18.42
N LYS A 89 -15.32 -11.70 -18.82
CA LYS A 89 -14.14 -12.15 -18.07
C LYS A 89 -13.06 -11.05 -18.02
N GLU A 90 -12.74 -10.42 -19.14
CA GLU A 90 -11.75 -9.33 -19.20
C GLU A 90 -12.15 -8.12 -18.35
N LEU A 91 -13.40 -7.68 -18.44
CA LEU A 91 -13.94 -6.58 -17.62
C LEU A 91 -13.81 -6.89 -16.13
N ARG A 92 -14.06 -8.14 -15.74
CA ARG A 92 -13.96 -8.58 -14.35
C ARG A 92 -12.52 -8.59 -13.85
N VAL A 93 -11.57 -9.04 -14.69
CA VAL A 93 -10.14 -8.97 -14.39
C VAL A 93 -9.70 -7.52 -14.22
N ALA A 94 -10.06 -6.64 -15.17
CA ALA A 94 -9.74 -5.21 -15.09
C ALA A 94 -10.30 -4.54 -13.83
N LYS A 95 -11.57 -4.82 -13.48
CA LYS A 95 -12.19 -4.34 -12.22
C LYS A 95 -11.45 -4.83 -10.98
N THR A 96 -10.99 -6.07 -10.98
CA THR A 96 -10.24 -6.64 -9.85
C THR A 96 -8.89 -5.93 -9.69
N VAL A 97 -8.14 -5.76 -10.79
CA VAL A 97 -6.85 -5.04 -10.80
C VAL A 97 -7.04 -3.60 -10.32
N LEU A 98 -8.06 -2.91 -10.82
CA LEU A 98 -8.36 -1.53 -10.41
C LEU A 98 -8.72 -1.45 -8.92
N SER A 99 -9.43 -2.44 -8.37
CA SER A 99 -9.77 -2.50 -6.95
C SER A 99 -8.54 -2.70 -6.05
N ILE A 100 -7.57 -3.50 -6.50
CA ILE A 100 -6.29 -3.69 -5.80
C ILE A 100 -5.47 -2.39 -5.84
N ALA A 101 -5.43 -1.74 -7.01
CA ALA A 101 -4.75 -0.46 -7.16
C ALA A 101 -5.34 0.61 -6.24
N THR A 102 -6.67 0.73 -6.16
CA THR A 102 -7.31 1.69 -5.27
C THR A 102 -7.07 1.36 -3.79
N ALA A 103 -7.12 0.08 -3.41
CA ALA A 103 -6.79 -0.35 -2.05
C ALA A 103 -5.35 0.01 -1.67
N PHE A 104 -4.38 -0.26 -2.56
CA PHE A 104 -2.98 0.11 -2.36
C PHE A 104 -2.82 1.62 -2.14
N LEU A 105 -3.47 2.43 -2.99
CA LEU A 105 -3.44 3.89 -2.85
C LEU A 105 -4.01 4.33 -1.51
N VAL A 106 -5.23 3.89 -1.15
CA VAL A 106 -5.91 4.29 0.09
C VAL A 106 -5.10 3.88 1.32
N LEU A 107 -4.70 2.61 1.42
CA LEU A 107 -3.99 2.09 2.58
C LEU A 107 -2.57 2.66 2.69
N GLY A 108 -1.93 2.95 1.56
CA GLY A 108 -0.59 3.52 1.53
C GLY A 108 -0.53 5.04 1.75
N THR A 109 -1.63 5.77 1.49
CA THR A 109 -1.65 7.26 1.54
C THR A 109 -1.14 7.80 2.87
N LEU A 110 -1.50 7.18 3.99
CA LEU A 110 -1.07 7.63 5.32
C LEU A 110 0.46 7.58 5.48
N GLY A 111 1.11 6.58 4.91
CA GLY A 111 2.57 6.46 4.88
C GLY A 111 3.22 7.54 3.99
N ALA A 112 2.63 7.78 2.81
CA ALA A 112 3.10 8.82 1.89
C ALA A 112 2.95 10.23 2.48
N LEU A 113 1.79 10.53 3.09
CA LEU A 113 1.52 11.79 3.79
C LEU A 113 2.52 12.01 4.93
N ARG A 114 2.80 10.97 5.74
CA ARG A 114 3.80 11.08 6.81
C ARG A 114 5.18 11.48 6.27
N LEU A 115 5.60 10.91 5.15
CA LEU A 115 6.88 11.25 4.52
C LEU A 115 6.88 12.68 3.98
N LEU A 116 5.80 13.11 3.31
CA LEU A 116 5.64 14.48 2.82
C LEU A 116 5.66 15.51 3.95
N CYS A 117 4.89 15.27 5.02
CA CYS A 117 4.89 16.14 6.20
C CYS A 117 6.28 16.24 6.84
N SER A 118 7.06 15.16 6.86
CA SER A 118 8.43 15.17 7.41
C SER A 118 9.43 16.00 6.60
N ILE A 119 9.14 16.25 5.32
CA ILE A 119 9.97 17.06 4.43
C ILE A 119 9.57 18.52 4.53
N ILE A 120 8.27 18.80 4.45
CA ILE A 120 7.70 20.15 4.49
C ILE A 120 7.87 20.77 5.88
N TRP A 121 7.64 19.98 6.95
CA TRP A 121 7.76 20.42 8.33
C TRP A 121 8.99 19.79 9.00
N PRO A 122 10.09 20.55 9.20
CA PRO A 122 11.26 20.06 9.91
C PRO A 122 10.95 19.62 11.35
N GLU A 123 9.94 20.22 11.98
CA GLU A 123 9.49 19.86 13.32
C GLU A 123 8.72 18.54 13.39
N PHE A 124 8.21 18.04 12.27
CA PHE A 124 7.54 16.75 12.16
C PHE A 124 8.54 15.64 11.79
N ARG A 125 9.61 15.54 12.59
CA ARG A 125 10.71 14.56 12.41
C ARG A 125 10.89 13.70 13.67
N PRO A 126 11.63 12.58 13.60
CA PRO A 126 11.89 11.69 14.74
C PRO A 126 12.58 12.33 15.97
N LEU A 127 12.93 13.62 15.89
CA LEU A 127 13.61 14.43 16.92
C LEU A 127 13.03 15.85 17.02
N GLY A 128 11.97 16.15 16.26
CA GLY A 128 11.33 17.46 16.33
C GLY A 128 10.31 17.53 17.47
N THR A 129 9.70 18.69 17.63
CA THR A 129 8.65 18.98 18.62
C THR A 129 7.52 17.93 18.61
N TYR A 130 7.22 17.39 17.43
CA TYR A 130 6.14 16.43 17.21
C TYR A 130 6.61 14.96 17.09
N ASP A 131 7.74 14.56 17.68
CA ASP A 131 8.27 13.19 17.57
C ASP A 131 7.23 12.12 17.99
N LYS A 132 6.50 12.33 19.09
CA LYS A 132 5.47 11.38 19.55
C LYS A 132 4.39 11.16 18.48
N THR A 133 3.87 12.25 17.91
CA THR A 133 2.86 12.22 16.85
C THR A 133 3.41 11.55 15.60
N PHE A 134 4.64 11.90 15.20
CA PHE A 134 5.33 11.27 14.08
C PHE A 134 5.39 9.75 14.27
N ARG A 135 5.80 9.27 15.45
CA ARG A 135 5.86 7.83 15.77
C ARG A 135 4.49 7.16 15.73
N ILE A 136 3.46 7.78 16.29
CA ILE A 136 2.09 7.24 16.28
C ILE A 136 1.61 7.07 14.84
N VAL A 137 1.69 8.12 14.02
CA VAL A 137 1.32 8.07 12.59
C VAL A 137 2.12 7.00 11.86
N GLY A 138 3.39 6.79 12.22
CA GLY A 138 4.21 5.72 11.68
C GLY A 138 3.71 4.32 12.01
N ARG A 139 3.33 4.09 13.26
CA ARG A 139 2.78 2.81 13.71
C ARG A 139 1.45 2.52 13.04
N VAL A 140 0.58 3.53 12.97
CA VAL A 140 -0.70 3.41 12.27
C VAL A 140 -0.45 3.11 10.79
N GLY A 141 0.39 3.87 10.10
CA GLY A 141 0.76 3.60 8.70
C GLY A 141 1.34 2.20 8.49
N TYR A 142 2.12 1.69 9.46
CA TYR A 142 2.61 0.32 9.41
C TYR A 142 1.49 -0.73 9.55
N LEU A 143 0.51 -0.51 10.44
CA LEU A 143 -0.67 -1.37 10.55
C LEU A 143 -1.45 -1.39 9.23
N PHE A 144 -1.68 -0.23 8.62
CA PHE A 144 -2.33 -0.15 7.29
C PHE A 144 -1.55 -0.93 6.22
N SER A 145 -0.22 -0.85 6.24
CA SER A 145 0.63 -1.62 5.33
C SER A 145 0.53 -3.14 5.54
N ILE A 146 0.38 -3.61 6.78
CA ILE A 146 0.17 -5.03 7.06
C ILE A 146 -1.20 -5.46 6.56
N THR A 147 -2.23 -4.65 6.82
CA THR A 147 -3.61 -4.93 6.38
C THR A 147 -3.74 -4.98 4.85
N ASN A 148 -2.91 -4.23 4.12
CA ASN A 148 -2.90 -4.25 2.65
C ASN A 148 -2.74 -5.66 2.06
N SER A 149 -1.94 -6.53 2.69
CA SER A 149 -1.79 -7.93 2.25
C SER A 149 -3.08 -8.73 2.42
N SER A 150 -3.83 -8.50 3.50
CA SER A 150 -5.11 -9.17 3.76
C SER A 150 -6.24 -8.66 2.85
N VAL A 151 -6.23 -7.36 2.54
CA VAL A 151 -7.22 -6.73 1.64
C VAL A 151 -7.12 -7.30 0.23
N ASN A 152 -5.91 -7.58 -0.26
CA ASN A 152 -5.72 -8.24 -1.55
C ASN A 152 -6.44 -9.58 -1.62
N PHE A 153 -6.33 -10.42 -0.58
CA PHE A 153 -7.05 -11.69 -0.50
C PHE A 153 -8.57 -11.49 -0.54
N ALA A 154 -9.11 -10.55 0.25
CA ALA A 154 -10.53 -10.25 0.27
C ALA A 154 -11.05 -9.76 -1.11
N ILE A 155 -10.27 -8.93 -1.80
CA ILE A 155 -10.59 -8.45 -3.15
C ILE A 155 -10.63 -9.62 -4.14
N TYR A 156 -9.62 -10.49 -4.15
CA TYR A 156 -9.60 -11.64 -5.05
C TYR A 156 -10.74 -12.62 -4.77
N TYR A 157 -11.10 -12.83 -3.50
CA TYR A 157 -12.20 -13.72 -3.12
C TYR A 157 -13.59 -13.16 -3.51
N THR A 158 -13.80 -11.86 -3.35
CA THR A 158 -15.09 -11.23 -3.68
C THR A 158 -15.26 -11.00 -5.19
N LEU A 159 -14.23 -10.48 -5.86
CA LEU A 159 -14.28 -10.09 -7.27
C LEU A 159 -13.81 -11.21 -8.21
N GLY A 160 -12.91 -12.10 -7.82
CA GLY A 160 -12.39 -13.17 -8.69
C GLY A 160 -13.25 -14.43 -8.67
N THR A 161 -13.98 -14.74 -9.76
CA THR A 161 -14.77 -15.98 -9.84
C THR A 161 -13.93 -17.24 -9.78
N GLN A 162 -12.79 -17.24 -10.48
CA GLN A 162 -11.90 -18.39 -10.53
C GLN A 162 -11.27 -18.63 -9.15
N PHE A 163 -10.69 -17.57 -8.57
CA PHE A 163 -10.09 -17.62 -7.24
C PHE A 163 -11.10 -18.07 -6.17
N ARG A 164 -12.32 -17.51 -6.17
CA ARG A 164 -13.40 -17.91 -5.26
C ARG A 164 -13.78 -19.38 -5.41
N ARG A 165 -13.90 -19.87 -6.65
CA ARG A 165 -14.20 -21.30 -6.92
C ARG A 165 -13.11 -22.18 -6.35
N THR A 166 -11.84 -21.91 -6.66
CA THR A 166 -10.72 -22.70 -6.15
C THR A 166 -10.66 -22.71 -4.63
N VAL A 167 -10.86 -21.56 -3.97
CA VAL A 167 -10.90 -21.50 -2.49
C VAL A 167 -12.06 -22.31 -1.93
N ASN A 168 -13.26 -22.20 -2.51
CA ASN A 168 -14.42 -22.97 -2.06
C ASN A 168 -14.22 -24.49 -2.26
N ASP A 169 -13.61 -24.89 -3.37
CA ASP A 169 -13.30 -26.29 -3.66
C ASP A 169 -12.26 -26.83 -2.69
N MET A 170 -11.21 -26.05 -2.38
CA MET A 170 -10.16 -26.42 -1.42
C MET A 170 -10.71 -26.58 0.00
N PHE A 171 -11.58 -25.68 0.46
CA PHE A 171 -12.10 -25.68 1.82
C PHE A 171 -13.47 -26.37 1.96
N ARG A 172 -13.98 -27.00 0.88
CA ARG A 172 -15.33 -27.61 0.82
C ARG A 172 -16.44 -26.68 1.33
N PHE A 173 -16.30 -25.37 1.15
CA PHE A 173 -17.40 -24.44 1.41
C PHE A 173 -18.49 -24.73 0.38
N LYS A 174 -19.55 -25.45 0.80
CA LYS A 174 -20.73 -25.69 -0.05
C LYS A 174 -21.20 -24.33 -0.59
N PRO A 175 -21.33 -24.15 -1.91
CA PRO A 175 -21.91 -22.94 -2.44
C PRO A 175 -23.38 -22.88 -2.00
N THR A 176 -23.73 -21.87 -1.20
CA THR A 176 -25.13 -21.44 -1.09
C THR A 176 -25.55 -21.00 -2.48
N LEU A 177 -26.40 -21.81 -3.10
CA LEU A 177 -27.04 -21.61 -4.39
C LEU A 177 -27.49 -20.16 -4.58
N GLN A 178 -26.95 -19.46 -5.59
CA GLN A 178 -27.64 -18.31 -6.17
C GLN A 178 -28.68 -18.87 -7.14
N LYS A 179 -29.95 -18.86 -6.71
CA LYS A 179 -31.10 -18.74 -7.61
C LYS A 179 -31.18 -17.31 -8.12
#